data_AF-A0A382ZK00-F1
#
_entry.id   AF-A0A382ZK00-F1
#
_cell.length_a   1.000
_cell.length_b   1.000
_cell.length_c   1.000
_cell.angle_alpha   90.00
_cell.angle_beta   90.00
_cell.angle_gamma   90.00
#
_symmetry.space_group_name_H-M   'P 1'
#
loop_
_entity.id
_entity.type
_entity.pdbx_description
1 polymer ?
#
loop_
_entity_poly.entity_id
_entity_poly.type
_entity_poly.pdbx_seq_one_letter_code
_entity_poly.pdbx_strand_id
1 'polypeptide(L)'
;WVSDQASAEATYGHISGWDVSAVTNMSSLFMYTPFNDDISSWDVSNVTNMLNMFHHAASFNQDISSWDVSSVTSMRQMFHIAMNFNQDLSGWDVSAVTNMNAMFWRANIFNADISSWDVSNVTNMNALFVETNSFNQDISEWNVSNVTEMGNMFGSANGLSDENKCAIQTAFSSNPNWPYDWSGSCPPPMVTSVEITGTSGYRFLSSPVSGAIYGDLLDELWTQGSAGSDMPESSPNVWTWNNSWNALTDLATDNYT
;
A
#
# COMPACT_ATOMS: atom_id res chain seq x y z
N TRP A 1 10.21 3.61 36.95
CA TRP A 1 11.10 3.88 35.81
C TRP A 1 10.88 5.29 35.28
N VAL A 2 9.74 5.57 34.63
CA VAL A 2 9.51 6.87 33.95
C VAL A 2 9.48 8.09 34.88
N SER A 3 8.91 8.00 36.08
CA SER A 3 8.80 9.14 37.00
C SER A 3 10.06 9.43 37.82
N ASP A 4 10.85 8.40 38.10
CA ASP A 4 12.10 8.46 38.86
C ASP A 4 12.95 7.25 38.47
N GLN A 5 13.81 7.44 37.47
CA GLN A 5 14.66 6.40 36.93
C GLN A 5 15.74 5.99 37.94
N ALA A 6 16.35 6.95 38.63
CA ALA A 6 17.43 6.69 39.58
C ALA A 6 16.98 5.82 40.76
N SER A 7 15.82 6.13 41.35
CA SER A 7 15.26 5.30 42.43
C SER A 7 14.82 3.92 41.93
N ALA A 8 14.24 3.84 40.73
CA ALA A 8 13.84 2.56 40.13
C ALA A 8 15.05 1.68 39.83
N GLU A 9 16.11 2.24 39.25
CA GLU A 9 17.35 1.53 38.94
C GLU A 9 18.06 1.05 40.21
N ALA A 10 18.11 1.88 41.26
CA ALA A 10 18.67 1.48 42.55
C ALA A 10 17.88 0.34 43.23
N THR A 11 16.57 0.25 42.99
CA THR A 11 15.69 -0.72 43.66
C THR A 11 15.55 -2.01 42.86
N TYR A 12 15.41 -1.91 41.53
CA TYR A 12 15.03 -3.01 40.63
C TYR A 12 16.08 -3.33 39.57
N GLY A 13 17.19 -2.59 39.53
CA GLY A 13 18.13 -2.63 38.42
C GLY A 13 17.60 -1.92 37.18
N HIS A 14 18.45 -1.85 36.15
CA HIS A 14 18.09 -1.24 34.87
C HIS A 14 16.94 -2.01 34.19
N ILE A 15 16.01 -1.30 33.54
CA ILE A 15 14.78 -1.86 32.96
C ILE A 15 15.03 -2.97 31.92
N SER A 16 16.14 -2.89 31.19
CA SER A 16 16.55 -3.92 30.22
C SER A 16 16.74 -5.31 30.85
N GLY A 17 17.07 -5.37 32.14
CA GLY A 17 17.28 -6.62 32.88
C GLY A 17 16.05 -7.12 33.63
N TRP A 18 14.90 -6.48 33.51
CA TRP A 18 13.69 -6.90 34.20
C TRP A 18 13.14 -8.19 33.59
N ASP A 19 12.82 -9.17 34.46
CA ASP A 19 12.11 -10.38 34.04
C ASP A 19 10.62 -10.06 33.87
N VAL A 20 10.18 -10.05 32.61
CA VAL A 20 8.79 -9.82 32.21
C VAL A 20 8.13 -11.07 31.62
N SER A 21 8.78 -12.24 31.70
CA SER A 21 8.30 -13.50 31.10
C SER A 21 6.91 -13.93 31.57
N ALA A 22 6.49 -13.53 32.77
CA ALA A 22 5.18 -13.84 33.33
C ALA A 22 4.09 -12.80 33.00
N VAL A 23 4.44 -11.70 32.34
CA VAL A 23 3.51 -10.61 32.02
C VAL A 23 2.65 -11.00 30.83
N THR A 24 1.33 -10.94 30.99
CA THR A 24 0.38 -11.25 29.91
C THR A 24 -0.30 -10.02 29.31
N ASN A 25 -0.17 -8.86 29.96
CA ASN A 25 -0.79 -7.62 29.55
C ASN A 25 0.18 -6.46 29.76
N MET A 26 0.59 -5.84 28.65
CA MET A 26 1.47 -4.66 28.62
C MET A 26 0.71 -3.40 28.16
N SER A 27 -0.62 -3.41 28.26
CA SER A 27 -1.44 -2.30 27.78
C SER A 27 -1.05 -0.99 28.47
N SER A 28 -0.84 0.04 27.68
CA SER A 28 -0.51 1.41 28.11
C SER A 28 0.78 1.56 28.92
N LEU A 29 1.70 0.58 28.91
CA LEU A 29 2.90 0.57 29.77
C LEU A 29 3.76 1.84 29.66
N PHE A 30 3.94 2.36 28.43
CA PHE A 30 4.72 3.56 28.13
C PHE A 30 3.89 4.68 27.50
N MET A 31 2.56 4.64 27.68
CA MET A 31 1.64 5.62 27.13
C MET A 31 1.91 7.02 27.69
N TYR A 32 2.03 8.03 26.81
CA TYR A 32 2.38 9.42 27.15
C TYR A 32 3.71 9.60 27.90
N THR A 33 4.71 8.79 27.60
CA THR A 33 6.02 8.87 28.25
C THR A 33 7.12 9.22 27.23
N PRO A 34 8.24 9.85 27.64
CA PRO A 34 9.39 10.05 26.78
C PRO A 34 10.26 8.77 26.66
N PHE A 35 9.72 7.59 26.98
CA PHE A 35 10.47 6.35 27.12
C PHE A 35 11.21 5.97 25.83
N ASN A 36 12.48 5.62 25.96
CA ASN A 36 13.33 5.15 24.86
C ASN A 36 14.53 4.34 25.37
N ASP A 37 14.42 3.65 26.50
CA ASP A 37 15.49 2.77 27.00
C ASP A 37 15.38 1.38 26.38
N ASP A 38 16.52 0.70 26.21
CA ASP A 38 16.61 -0.62 25.60
C ASP A 38 15.78 -1.67 26.38
N ILE A 39 14.93 -2.37 25.63
CA ILE A 39 14.05 -3.47 26.07
C ILE A 39 14.07 -4.64 25.08
N SER A 40 15.09 -4.70 24.22
CA SER A 40 15.26 -5.75 23.21
C SER A 40 15.34 -7.16 23.81
N SER A 41 15.84 -7.27 25.06
CA SER A 41 16.01 -8.53 25.81
C SER A 41 14.77 -9.01 26.55
N TRP A 42 13.66 -8.29 26.49
CA TRP A 42 12.43 -8.70 27.17
C TRP A 42 11.80 -9.94 26.53
N ASP A 43 11.51 -10.95 27.35
CA ASP A 43 10.69 -12.10 26.93
C ASP A 43 9.20 -11.71 27.00
N VAL A 44 8.64 -11.37 25.84
CA VAL A 44 7.23 -10.97 25.69
C VAL A 44 6.34 -12.09 25.14
N SER A 45 6.84 -13.33 25.06
CA SER A 45 6.15 -14.48 24.44
C SER A 45 4.80 -14.83 25.07
N ASN A 46 4.59 -14.48 26.35
CA ASN A 46 3.33 -14.67 27.07
C ASN A 46 2.38 -13.46 27.01
N VAL A 47 2.78 -12.36 26.38
CA VAL A 47 1.96 -11.16 26.28
C VAL A 47 0.86 -11.37 25.25
N THR A 48 -0.38 -11.12 25.67
CA THR A 48 -1.58 -11.26 24.82
C THR A 48 -2.19 -9.92 24.43
N ASN A 49 -1.82 -8.83 25.14
CA ASN A 49 -2.38 -7.50 24.96
C ASN A 49 -1.30 -6.42 25.02
N MET A 50 -1.10 -5.70 23.91
CA MET A 50 -0.17 -4.56 23.77
C MET A 50 -0.90 -3.25 23.44
N LEU A 51 -2.20 -3.16 23.73
CA LEU A 51 -3.03 -1.97 23.52
C LEU A 51 -2.33 -0.71 24.05
N ASN A 52 -2.16 0.31 23.22
CA ASN A 52 -1.57 1.61 23.59
C ASN A 52 -0.14 1.57 24.19
N MET A 53 0.61 0.46 24.09
CA MET A 53 1.88 0.31 24.84
C MET A 53 2.84 1.49 24.65
N PHE A 54 3.02 1.99 23.42
CA PHE A 54 3.86 3.15 23.08
C PHE A 54 3.04 4.34 22.53
N HIS A 55 1.75 4.41 22.84
CA HIS A 55 0.90 5.50 22.39
C HIS A 55 1.41 6.83 22.97
N HIS A 56 1.68 7.81 22.10
CA HIS A 56 2.31 9.09 22.42
C HIS A 56 3.74 9.00 22.97
N ALA A 57 4.43 7.86 22.82
CA ALA A 57 5.85 7.73 23.12
C ALA A 57 6.69 8.25 21.95
N ALA A 58 6.64 9.57 21.71
CA ALA A 58 7.20 10.18 20.50
C ALA A 58 8.70 9.92 20.28
N SER A 59 9.46 9.71 21.36
CA SER A 59 10.89 9.42 21.34
C SER A 59 11.24 7.96 21.11
N PHE A 60 10.29 7.04 21.25
CA PHE A 60 10.56 5.60 21.23
C PHE A 60 11.02 5.13 19.85
N ASN A 61 12.18 4.49 19.79
CA ASN A 61 12.75 3.90 18.57
C ASN A 61 13.76 2.78 18.91
N GLN A 62 13.53 2.01 19.96
CA GLN A 62 14.39 0.90 20.35
C GLN A 62 14.08 -0.35 19.54
N ASP A 63 15.12 -1.13 19.23
CA ASP A 63 15.01 -2.39 18.52
C ASP A 63 14.15 -3.39 19.31
N ILE A 64 13.08 -3.84 18.67
CA ILE A 64 12.12 -4.83 19.17
C ILE A 64 11.90 -5.95 18.13
N SER A 65 12.79 -6.07 17.15
CA SER A 65 12.71 -7.06 16.08
C SER A 65 12.77 -8.51 16.60
N SER A 66 13.42 -8.71 17.76
CA SER A 66 13.58 -10.01 18.43
C SER A 66 12.38 -10.44 19.27
N TRP A 67 11.36 -9.60 19.43
CA TRP A 67 10.22 -9.92 20.27
C TRP A 67 9.35 -11.01 19.65
N ASP A 68 9.06 -12.04 20.44
CA ASP A 68 8.04 -13.04 20.11
C ASP A 68 6.65 -12.48 20.43
N VAL A 69 5.94 -12.01 19.40
CA VAL A 69 4.59 -11.44 19.52
C VAL A 69 3.49 -12.43 19.09
N SER A 70 3.81 -13.72 18.91
CA SER A 70 2.86 -14.71 18.35
C SER A 70 1.62 -14.94 19.21
N SER A 71 1.68 -14.59 20.50
CA SER A 71 0.57 -14.68 21.46
C SER A 71 -0.31 -13.41 21.51
N VAL A 72 0.10 -12.32 20.85
CA VAL A 72 -0.58 -11.03 20.95
C VAL A 72 -1.86 -11.04 20.12
N THR A 73 -2.98 -10.69 20.74
CA THR A 73 -4.30 -10.65 20.09
C THR A 73 -4.76 -9.23 19.74
N SER A 74 -4.18 -8.21 20.39
CA SER A 74 -4.52 -6.80 20.21
C SER A 74 -3.28 -5.91 20.24
N MET A 75 -3.05 -5.19 19.14
CA MET A 75 -2.02 -4.16 18.97
C MET A 75 -2.61 -2.77 18.72
N ARG A 76 -3.90 -2.59 19.07
CA ARG A 76 -4.61 -1.32 18.91
C ARG A 76 -3.79 -0.15 19.48
N GLN A 77 -3.58 0.87 18.66
CA GLN A 77 -2.88 2.10 19.01
C GLN A 77 -1.46 1.92 19.58
N MET A 78 -0.82 0.76 19.38
CA MET A 78 0.47 0.45 20.01
C MET A 78 1.54 1.52 19.72
N PHE A 79 1.64 2.02 18.48
CA PHE A 79 2.59 3.05 18.04
C PHE A 79 1.90 4.35 17.61
N HIS A 80 0.68 4.60 18.09
CA HIS A 80 -0.06 5.82 17.76
C HIS A 80 0.74 7.04 18.26
N ILE A 81 1.15 7.94 17.35
CA ILE A 81 1.97 9.12 17.64
C ILE A 81 3.39 8.76 18.16
N ALA A 82 3.91 7.56 17.86
CA ALA A 82 5.32 7.22 18.06
C ALA A 82 6.16 7.84 16.92
N MET A 83 6.36 9.15 16.98
CA MET A 83 6.86 9.96 15.85
C MET A 83 8.24 9.56 15.31
N ASN A 84 9.10 8.95 16.14
CA ASN A 84 10.45 8.53 15.78
C ASN A 84 10.58 7.01 15.51
N PHE A 85 9.49 6.26 15.61
CA PHE A 85 9.55 4.80 15.52
C PHE A 85 9.65 4.34 14.06
N ASN A 86 10.72 3.61 13.72
CA ASN A 86 10.93 3.00 12.41
C ASN A 86 11.88 1.79 12.48
N GLN A 87 11.58 0.84 13.37
CA GLN A 87 12.36 -0.39 13.53
C GLN A 87 11.86 -1.50 12.63
N ASP A 88 12.74 -2.47 12.34
CA ASP A 88 12.39 -3.66 11.58
C ASP A 88 11.39 -4.53 12.36
N LEU A 89 10.25 -4.82 11.73
CA LEU A 89 9.19 -5.67 12.27
C LEU A 89 8.87 -6.86 11.35
N SER A 90 9.69 -7.10 10.32
CA SER A 90 9.43 -8.12 9.30
C SER A 90 9.41 -9.55 9.86
N GLY A 91 10.09 -9.78 10.98
CA GLY A 91 10.14 -11.06 11.70
C GLY A 91 9.00 -11.31 12.69
N TRP A 92 8.10 -10.35 12.91
CA TRP A 92 6.99 -10.52 13.84
C TRP A 92 5.92 -11.48 13.31
N ASP A 93 5.58 -12.49 14.10
CA ASP A 93 4.39 -13.31 13.85
C ASP A 93 3.14 -12.62 14.41
N VAL A 94 2.38 -11.97 13.53
CA VAL A 94 1.13 -11.28 13.89
C VAL A 94 -0.13 -12.12 13.60
N SER A 95 0.02 -13.42 13.32
CA SER A 95 -1.08 -14.29 12.88
C SER A 95 -2.20 -14.43 13.92
N ALA A 96 -1.93 -14.20 15.21
CA ALA A 96 -2.94 -14.20 16.28
C ALA A 96 -3.67 -12.85 16.47
N VAL A 97 -3.20 -11.78 15.83
CA VAL A 97 -3.73 -10.43 16.02
C VAL A 97 -5.08 -10.29 15.35
N THR A 98 -6.06 -9.78 16.11
CA THR A 98 -7.42 -9.51 15.59
C THR A 98 -7.70 -8.01 15.45
N ASN A 99 -6.97 -7.16 16.18
CA ASN A 99 -7.20 -5.72 16.24
C ASN A 99 -5.89 -4.92 16.08
N MET A 100 -5.79 -4.20 14.96
CA MET A 100 -4.70 -3.28 14.62
C MET A 100 -5.17 -1.82 14.52
N ASN A 101 -6.36 -1.50 15.06
CA ASN A 101 -6.93 -0.16 14.97
C ASN A 101 -5.92 0.92 15.36
N ALA A 102 -5.68 1.87 14.46
CA ALA A 102 -4.82 3.04 14.68
C ALA A 102 -3.39 2.72 15.16
N MET A 103 -2.87 1.52 14.87
CA MET A 103 -1.56 1.09 15.39
C MET A 103 -0.42 2.05 15.00
N PHE A 104 -0.40 2.58 13.77
CA PHE A 104 0.63 3.50 13.28
C PHE A 104 0.11 4.91 12.96
N TRP A 105 -1.09 5.27 13.45
CA TRP A 105 -1.62 6.61 13.22
C TRP A 105 -0.58 7.65 13.69
N ARG A 106 -0.20 8.60 12.83
CA ARG A 106 0.75 9.69 13.11
C ARG A 106 2.15 9.22 13.52
N ALA A 107 2.52 7.97 13.26
CA ALA A 107 3.89 7.49 13.30
C ALA A 107 4.63 7.99 12.04
N ASN A 108 4.89 9.30 11.97
CA ASN A 108 5.18 10.03 10.73
C ASN A 108 6.31 9.42 9.88
N ILE A 109 7.35 8.89 10.52
CA ILE A 109 8.53 8.35 9.84
C ILE A 109 8.48 6.82 9.63
N PHE A 110 7.43 6.15 10.11
CA PHE A 110 7.33 4.69 10.00
C PHE A 110 7.21 4.27 8.53
N ASN A 111 8.14 3.42 8.10
CA ASN A 111 8.23 2.85 6.76
C ASN A 111 8.95 1.49 6.77
N ALA A 112 8.91 0.76 7.89
CA ALA A 112 9.49 -0.57 7.98
C ALA A 112 8.70 -1.56 7.11
N ASP A 113 9.40 -2.54 6.52
CA ASP A 113 8.77 -3.59 5.74
C ASP A 113 7.92 -4.51 6.64
N ILE A 114 6.64 -4.59 6.30
CA ILE A 114 5.62 -5.40 6.96
C ILE A 114 4.81 -6.22 5.94
N SER A 115 5.33 -6.35 4.72
CA SER A 115 4.70 -7.09 3.61
C SER A 115 4.47 -8.57 3.96
N SER A 116 5.36 -9.15 4.76
CA SER A 116 5.35 -10.56 5.18
C SER A 116 4.31 -10.92 6.26
N TRP A 117 3.64 -9.93 6.84
CA TRP A 117 2.71 -10.16 7.96
C TRP A 117 1.48 -10.99 7.55
N ASP A 118 1.21 -12.07 8.28
CA ASP A 118 -0.06 -12.78 8.16
C ASP A 118 -1.16 -12.04 8.93
N VAL A 119 -1.91 -11.20 8.21
CA VAL A 119 -3.04 -10.44 8.76
C VAL A 119 -4.39 -11.14 8.58
N SER A 120 -4.41 -12.43 8.21
CA SER A 120 -5.65 -13.14 7.86
C SER A 120 -6.68 -13.24 9.00
N ASN A 121 -6.27 -13.10 10.25
CA ASN A 121 -7.17 -13.08 11.42
C ASN A 121 -7.58 -11.67 11.87
N VAL A 122 -7.04 -10.61 11.25
CA VAL A 122 -7.36 -9.23 11.60
C VAL A 122 -8.77 -8.90 11.13
N THR A 123 -9.58 -8.35 12.05
CA THR A 123 -10.94 -7.87 11.75
C THR A 123 -11.03 -6.35 11.74
N ASN A 124 -10.11 -5.66 12.44
CA ASN A 124 -10.10 -4.21 12.58
C ASN A 124 -8.76 -3.56 12.20
N MET A 125 -8.78 -2.81 11.10
CA MET A 125 -7.69 -1.99 10.56
C MET A 125 -8.06 -0.51 10.43
N ASN A 126 -9.13 -0.06 11.13
CA ASN A 126 -9.55 1.33 11.11
C ASN A 126 -8.36 2.25 11.44
N ALA A 127 -8.15 3.27 10.61
CA ALA A 127 -7.12 4.29 10.80
C ALA A 127 -5.67 3.78 10.93
N LEU A 128 -5.33 2.58 10.43
CA LEU A 128 -4.03 1.93 10.65
C LEU A 128 -2.82 2.84 10.34
N PHE A 129 -2.86 3.56 9.21
CA PHE A 129 -1.79 4.41 8.69
C PHE A 129 -2.21 5.88 8.52
N VAL A 130 -3.18 6.37 9.30
CA VAL A 130 -3.62 7.76 9.19
C VAL A 130 -2.46 8.71 9.49
N GLU A 131 -2.20 9.66 8.59
CA GLU A 131 -1.10 10.64 8.69
C GLU A 131 0.30 10.00 8.88
N THR A 132 0.51 8.75 8.45
CA THR A 132 1.82 8.06 8.43
C THR A 132 2.56 8.42 7.15
N ASN A 133 3.07 9.66 7.05
CA ASN A 133 3.47 10.25 5.76
C ASN A 133 4.69 9.60 5.09
N SER A 134 5.49 8.81 5.79
CA SER A 134 6.65 8.12 5.18
C SER A 134 6.32 6.71 4.70
N PHE A 135 5.14 6.17 5.03
CA PHE A 135 4.78 4.80 4.69
C PHE A 135 4.58 4.63 3.18
N ASN A 136 5.41 3.77 2.58
CA ASN A 136 5.43 3.45 1.15
C ASN A 136 5.84 1.98 0.92
N GLN A 137 5.28 1.05 1.70
CA GLN A 137 5.52 -0.38 1.52
C GLN A 137 4.43 -1.02 0.66
N ASP A 138 4.81 -2.03 -0.13
CA ASP A 138 3.86 -2.89 -0.81
C ASP A 138 3.30 -3.91 0.19
N ILE A 139 2.00 -3.79 0.49
CA ILE A 139 1.26 -4.70 1.35
C ILE A 139 0.17 -5.45 0.58
N SER A 140 0.26 -5.50 -0.74
CA SER A 140 -0.75 -6.13 -1.59
C SER A 140 -0.88 -7.64 -1.36
N GLU A 141 0.10 -8.29 -0.75
CA GLU A 141 0.05 -9.72 -0.38
C GLU A 141 -0.80 -10.00 0.87
N TRP A 142 -1.20 -8.97 1.63
CA TRP A 142 -2.03 -9.14 2.81
C TRP A 142 -3.39 -9.74 2.48
N ASN A 143 -3.74 -10.84 3.15
CA ASN A 143 -5.09 -11.38 3.09
C ASN A 143 -6.05 -10.57 3.97
N VAL A 144 -6.73 -9.61 3.37
CA VAL A 144 -7.68 -8.75 4.07
C VAL A 144 -9.13 -9.26 4.05
N SER A 145 -9.40 -10.52 3.67
CA SER A 145 -10.77 -11.02 3.48
C SER A 145 -11.65 -10.99 4.74
N ASN A 146 -11.03 -11.11 5.93
CA ASN A 146 -11.73 -11.12 7.22
C ASN A 146 -11.88 -9.73 7.86
N VAL A 147 -11.30 -8.70 7.26
CA VAL A 147 -11.34 -7.36 7.82
C VAL A 147 -12.72 -6.74 7.56
N THR A 148 -13.41 -6.42 8.66
CA THR A 148 -14.74 -5.80 8.63
C THR A 148 -14.71 -4.29 8.87
N GLU A 149 -13.60 -3.78 9.43
CA GLU A 149 -13.41 -2.38 9.77
C GLU A 149 -12.13 -1.83 9.13
N MET A 150 -12.23 -1.16 7.97
CA MET A 150 -11.11 -0.54 7.23
C MET A 150 -11.22 0.98 7.07
N GLY A 151 -12.16 1.61 7.77
CA GLY A 151 -12.45 3.03 7.68
C GLY A 151 -11.20 3.89 7.88
N ASN A 152 -10.97 4.78 6.92
CA ASN A 152 -9.88 5.76 6.95
C ASN A 152 -8.48 5.14 7.12
N MET A 153 -8.24 3.89 6.71
CA MET A 153 -6.96 3.18 6.88
C MET A 153 -5.72 4.00 6.48
N PHE A 154 -5.79 4.71 5.35
CA PHE A 154 -4.75 5.57 4.77
C PHE A 154 -5.12 7.07 4.77
N GLY A 155 -5.96 7.52 5.70
CA GLY A 155 -6.39 8.92 5.78
C GLY A 155 -5.22 9.90 5.87
N SER A 156 -5.07 10.78 4.88
CA SER A 156 -3.94 11.73 4.80
C SER A 156 -2.55 11.07 4.86
N ALA A 157 -2.43 9.80 4.44
CA ALA A 157 -1.14 9.11 4.30
C ALA A 157 -0.52 9.48 2.95
N ASN A 158 0.37 10.47 2.93
CA ASN A 158 0.90 11.04 1.69
C ASN A 158 2.14 10.31 1.12
N GLY A 159 2.63 9.27 1.79
CA GLY A 159 3.86 8.56 1.42
C GLY A 159 3.70 7.52 0.32
N LEU A 160 2.49 6.98 0.14
CA LEU A 160 2.24 5.91 -0.83
C LEU A 160 2.44 6.41 -2.28
N SER A 161 3.34 5.72 -2.98
CA SER A 161 3.53 5.84 -4.43
C SER A 161 2.30 5.33 -5.19
N ASP A 162 2.15 5.75 -6.45
CA ASP A 162 1.07 5.26 -7.31
C ASP A 162 1.20 3.76 -7.63
N GLU A 163 2.43 3.24 -7.67
CA GLU A 163 2.72 1.80 -7.79
C GLU A 163 2.12 1.01 -6.62
N ASN A 164 2.44 1.40 -5.38
CA ASN A 164 1.90 0.74 -4.19
C ASN A 164 0.39 0.94 -4.06
N LYS A 165 -0.14 2.13 -4.39
CA LYS A 165 -1.60 2.34 -4.43
C LYS A 165 -2.27 1.40 -5.43
N CYS A 166 -1.69 1.21 -6.61
CA CYS A 166 -2.23 0.31 -7.62
C CYS A 166 -2.21 -1.15 -7.16
N ALA A 167 -1.09 -1.61 -6.57
CA ALA A 167 -0.96 -2.95 -6.03
C ALA A 167 -1.99 -3.22 -4.94
N ILE A 168 -2.10 -2.31 -3.95
CA ILE A 168 -3.06 -2.39 -2.86
C ILE A 168 -4.50 -2.36 -3.38
N GLN A 169 -4.82 -1.45 -4.30
CA GLN A 169 -6.16 -1.38 -4.91
C GLN A 169 -6.55 -2.69 -5.59
N THR A 170 -5.61 -3.29 -6.33
CA THR A 170 -5.84 -4.55 -7.04
C THR A 170 -6.14 -5.69 -6.06
N ALA A 171 -5.39 -5.76 -4.96
CA ALA A 171 -5.55 -6.81 -3.96
C ALA A 171 -6.77 -6.61 -3.04
N PHE A 172 -7.01 -5.39 -2.56
CA PHE A 172 -7.96 -5.16 -1.46
C PHE A 172 -9.38 -4.85 -1.94
N SER A 173 -9.55 -4.46 -3.21
CA SER A 173 -10.84 -4.04 -3.76
C SER A 173 -11.94 -5.11 -3.75
N SER A 174 -11.58 -6.40 -3.60
CA SER A 174 -12.58 -7.46 -3.40
C SER A 174 -13.21 -7.46 -2.01
N ASN A 175 -12.61 -6.80 -1.01
CA ASN A 175 -13.22 -6.65 0.31
C ASN A 175 -14.32 -5.57 0.25
N PRO A 176 -15.58 -5.87 0.63
CA PRO A 176 -16.67 -4.90 0.56
C PRO A 176 -16.51 -3.68 1.49
N ASN A 177 -15.58 -3.74 2.45
CA ASN A 177 -15.27 -2.66 3.38
C ASN A 177 -14.12 -1.77 2.90
N TRP A 178 -13.49 -2.06 1.76
CA TRP A 178 -12.42 -1.23 1.18
C TRP A 178 -12.95 0.16 0.82
N PRO A 179 -12.48 1.25 1.45
CA PRO A 179 -13.12 2.56 1.31
C PRO A 179 -12.47 3.47 0.26
N TYR A 180 -11.47 2.98 -0.48
CA TYR A 180 -10.71 3.78 -1.44
C TYR A 180 -11.03 3.41 -2.88
N ASP A 181 -10.94 4.39 -3.77
CA ASP A 181 -10.89 4.20 -5.21
C ASP A 181 -9.57 4.77 -5.73
N TRP A 182 -8.57 3.90 -5.85
CA TRP A 182 -7.28 4.23 -6.45
C TRP A 182 -7.12 3.60 -7.84
N SER A 183 -8.22 3.29 -8.51
CA SER A 183 -8.18 2.74 -9.88
C SER A 183 -7.40 3.65 -10.85
N GLY A 184 -7.43 4.96 -10.64
CA GLY A 184 -6.67 5.94 -11.41
C GLY A 184 -5.16 6.00 -11.12
N SER A 185 -4.67 5.39 -10.05
CA SER A 185 -3.23 5.28 -9.77
C SER A 185 -2.56 4.16 -10.56
N CYS A 186 -3.34 3.25 -11.14
CA CYS A 186 -2.79 2.19 -11.97
C CYS A 186 -2.37 2.74 -13.34
N PRO A 187 -1.12 2.50 -13.79
CA PRO A 187 -0.72 2.89 -15.14
C PRO A 187 -1.64 2.18 -16.14
N PRO A 188 -2.05 2.86 -17.23
CA PRO A 188 -2.81 2.19 -18.29
C PRO A 188 -2.00 1.00 -18.79
N PRO A 189 -2.64 -0.12 -19.15
CA PRO A 189 -1.95 -1.27 -19.67
C PRO A 189 -1.08 -0.82 -20.85
N MET A 190 0.23 -1.07 -20.76
CA MET A 190 1.16 -0.77 -21.84
C MET A 190 0.71 -1.54 -23.08
N VAL A 191 0.27 -0.83 -24.13
CA VAL A 191 -0.06 -1.47 -25.40
C VAL A 191 1.25 -1.91 -26.04
N THR A 192 1.61 -3.18 -25.87
CA THR A 192 2.88 -3.73 -26.36
C THR A 192 2.86 -4.08 -27.85
N SER A 193 1.69 -4.07 -28.49
CA SER A 193 1.54 -4.16 -29.94
C SER A 193 0.16 -3.66 -30.35
N VAL A 194 0.13 -2.76 -31.33
CA VAL A 194 -1.09 -2.44 -32.09
C VAL A 194 -1.07 -3.33 -33.33
N GLU A 195 -1.93 -4.34 -33.40
CA GLU A 195 -2.16 -5.05 -34.67
C GLU A 195 -3.02 -4.17 -35.58
N ILE A 196 -2.41 -3.54 -36.58
CA ILE A 196 -3.13 -2.88 -37.67
C ILE A 196 -3.34 -3.92 -38.77
N THR A 197 -4.55 -4.45 -38.91
CA THR A 197 -4.94 -5.30 -40.03
C THR A 197 -5.44 -4.45 -41.18
N GLY A 198 -4.55 -4.13 -42.13
CA GLY A 198 -4.97 -3.58 -43.42
C GLY A 198 -5.55 -4.68 -44.32
N THR A 199 -6.61 -4.39 -45.08
CA THR A 199 -7.22 -5.28 -46.09
C THR A 199 -6.34 -5.55 -47.32
N SER A 200 -5.05 -5.20 -47.24
CA SER A 200 -4.03 -5.48 -48.23
C SER A 200 -2.76 -5.91 -47.50
N GLY A 201 -2.60 -7.22 -47.25
CA GLY A 201 -1.34 -7.99 -47.25
C GLY A 201 -0.08 -7.53 -46.49
N TYR A 202 -0.05 -6.39 -45.81
CA TYR A 202 1.16 -5.84 -45.19
C TYR A 202 1.07 -5.92 -43.67
N ARG A 203 2.05 -6.61 -43.07
CA ARG A 203 2.28 -6.62 -41.63
C ARG A 203 3.31 -5.54 -41.30
N PHE A 204 2.92 -4.53 -40.53
CA PHE A 204 3.86 -3.57 -39.95
C PHE A 204 4.17 -3.99 -38.52
N LEU A 205 5.42 -4.35 -38.25
CA LEU A 205 5.93 -4.50 -36.89
C LEU A 205 6.53 -3.15 -36.47
N SER A 206 5.85 -2.42 -35.58
CA SER A 206 6.45 -1.23 -34.97
C SER A 206 7.35 -1.64 -33.80
N SER A 207 8.55 -1.07 -33.76
CA SER A 207 9.47 -1.13 -32.61
C SER A 207 8.90 -0.31 -31.45
N PRO A 208 9.21 -0.64 -30.18
CA PRO A 208 8.68 0.13 -29.04
C PRO A 208 9.16 1.58 -29.11
N VAL A 209 8.21 2.51 -29.23
CA VAL A 209 8.48 3.95 -29.11
C VAL A 209 8.16 4.36 -27.68
N SER A 210 9.19 4.81 -26.95
CA SER A 210 9.03 5.52 -25.69
C SER A 210 8.41 6.88 -25.98
N GLY A 211 7.23 7.14 -25.41
CA GLY A 211 6.67 8.47 -25.23
C GLY A 211 6.47 9.29 -26.52
N ALA A 212 5.39 9.03 -27.25
CA ALA A 212 4.82 10.01 -28.16
C ALA A 212 3.29 9.97 -28.07
N ILE A 213 2.72 11.17 -27.98
CA ILE A 213 1.28 11.44 -27.90
C ILE A 213 0.63 10.84 -29.16
N TYR A 214 -0.43 10.05 -28.97
CA TYR A 214 -1.08 9.22 -30.00
C TYR A 214 -1.59 10.00 -31.24
N GLY A 215 -1.60 11.34 -31.21
CA GLY A 215 -1.98 12.21 -32.32
C GLY A 215 -0.89 12.40 -33.39
N ASP A 216 0.39 12.34 -33.04
CA ASP A 216 1.48 12.71 -33.94
C ASP A 216 1.97 11.54 -34.84
N LEU A 217 1.67 10.30 -34.46
CA LEU A 217 2.10 9.09 -35.21
C LEU A 217 1.35 8.88 -36.54
N LEU A 218 0.15 9.44 -36.71
CA LEU A 218 -0.62 9.29 -37.94
C LEU A 218 -0.21 10.30 -39.03
N ASP A 219 0.29 11.47 -38.66
CA ASP A 219 0.74 12.50 -39.60
C ASP A 219 2.11 12.16 -40.24
N GLU A 220 2.98 11.45 -39.52
CA GLU A 220 4.27 10.95 -40.07
C GLU A 220 4.10 9.79 -41.07
N LEU A 221 3.03 8.99 -40.96
CA LEU A 221 2.75 7.87 -41.86
C LEU A 221 2.19 8.31 -43.23
N TRP A 222 1.56 9.48 -43.31
CA TRP A 222 1.10 10.03 -44.59
C TRP A 222 2.17 10.79 -45.37
N THR A 223 3.24 11.24 -44.71
CA THR A 223 4.31 12.03 -45.34
C THR A 223 5.41 11.18 -45.99
N GLN A 224 5.51 9.88 -45.68
CA GLN A 224 6.44 8.94 -46.33
C GLN A 224 5.82 8.03 -47.41
N GLY A 225 4.56 8.25 -47.77
CA GLY A 225 3.93 7.66 -48.95
C GLY A 225 4.46 8.31 -50.23
N SER A 226 5.58 7.80 -50.73
CA SER A 226 6.14 8.17 -52.02
C SER A 226 5.06 8.11 -53.11
N ALA A 227 4.93 9.20 -53.87
CA ALA A 227 4.07 9.29 -55.04
C ALA A 227 4.28 8.09 -55.99
N GLY A 228 3.32 7.18 -55.99
CA GLY A 228 3.17 6.13 -56.98
C GLY A 228 1.82 6.34 -57.66
N SER A 229 1.88 6.70 -58.94
CA SER A 229 0.74 6.85 -59.84
C SER A 229 -0.15 5.60 -59.81
N ASP A 230 -1.38 5.75 -59.34
CA ASP A 230 -2.63 5.14 -59.84
C ASP A 230 -3.67 5.07 -58.71
N MET A 231 -4.50 6.13 -58.58
CA MET A 231 -5.79 6.04 -57.92
C MET A 231 -6.86 6.56 -58.89
N PRO A 232 -7.92 5.77 -59.20
CA PRO A 232 -9.08 6.31 -59.88
C PRO A 232 -9.88 7.19 -58.90
N GLU A 233 -10.16 8.42 -59.32
CA GLU A 233 -11.11 9.32 -58.67
C GLU A 233 -12.49 8.66 -58.60
N SER A 234 -12.93 8.22 -57.42
CA SER A 234 -14.36 8.23 -57.07
C SER A 234 -14.61 8.04 -55.58
N SER A 235 -15.19 9.08 -54.97
CA SER A 235 -16.14 9.08 -53.83
C SER A 235 -15.62 9.66 -52.50
N PRO A 236 -16.36 10.61 -51.88
CA PRO A 236 -15.90 11.37 -50.72
C PRO A 236 -16.40 10.74 -49.41
N ASN A 237 -15.52 10.10 -48.64
CA ASN A 237 -15.82 9.84 -47.24
C ASN A 237 -15.13 10.91 -46.39
N VAL A 238 -15.90 11.94 -46.06
CA VAL A 238 -15.55 12.96 -45.06
C VAL A 238 -15.72 12.32 -43.69
N TRP A 239 -14.61 12.04 -43.00
CA TRP A 239 -14.64 11.62 -41.60
C TRP A 239 -14.53 12.86 -40.71
N THR A 240 -15.60 13.21 -40.00
CA THR A 240 -15.55 14.20 -38.92
C THR A 240 -15.20 13.51 -37.61
N TRP A 241 -14.19 14.04 -36.93
CA TRP A 241 -13.74 13.60 -35.61
C TRP A 241 -14.80 13.89 -34.54
N ASN A 242 -15.20 12.88 -33.75
CA ASN A 242 -15.99 13.10 -32.54
C ASN A 242 -15.17 12.70 -31.31
N ASN A 243 -15.00 13.66 -30.42
CA ASN A 243 -14.14 13.62 -29.24
C ASN A 243 -14.82 12.95 -28.04
N SER A 244 -15.39 11.76 -28.25
CA SER A 244 -16.04 11.00 -27.19
C SER A 244 -15.49 9.59 -27.16
N TRP A 245 -14.69 9.30 -26.13
CA TRP A 245 -14.29 7.96 -25.73
C TRP A 245 -15.55 7.11 -25.52
N ASN A 246 -15.93 6.33 -26.52
CA ASN A 246 -16.86 5.24 -26.41
C ASN A 246 -16.42 4.17 -27.42
N ALA A 247 -16.46 2.92 -26.97
CA ALA A 247 -16.07 1.74 -27.70
C ALA A 247 -16.52 1.76 -29.18
N LEU A 248 -15.62 1.31 -30.06
CA LEU A 248 -15.93 0.94 -31.44
C LEU A 248 -17.15 0.02 -31.45
N THR A 249 -18.30 0.54 -31.86
CA THR A 249 -19.43 -0.28 -32.29
C THR A 249 -19.42 -0.30 -33.80
N ASP A 250 -19.37 -1.51 -34.34
CA ASP A 250 -19.34 -1.81 -35.76
C ASP A 250 -20.62 -1.29 -36.43
N LEU A 251 -20.48 -0.34 -37.36
CA LEU A 251 -21.58 0.26 -38.12
C LEU A 251 -21.24 0.17 -39.61
N ALA A 252 -21.32 -1.03 -40.18
CA ALA A 252 -21.67 -1.30 -41.58
C ALA A 252 -21.81 -2.84 -41.72
N THR A 253 -22.80 -3.45 -42.38
CA THR A 253 -23.51 -3.04 -43.59
C THR A 253 -24.83 -3.79 -43.75
N ASP A 254 -25.77 -3.06 -44.36
CA ASP A 254 -26.93 -3.54 -45.07
C ASP A 254 -26.68 -4.73 -46.04
N ASN A 255 -27.74 -5.52 -46.14
CA ASN A 255 -28.23 -6.32 -47.27
C ASN A 255 -27.48 -6.21 -48.62
N TYR A 256 -27.03 -7.36 -49.13
CA TYR A 256 -27.14 -7.76 -50.54
C TYR A 256 -27.11 -9.29 -50.67
N THR A 257 -28.30 -9.91 -50.77
CA THR A 257 -28.82 -10.81 -51.84
C THR A 257 -30.20 -11.31 -51.43
#